data_AF-A0A376KWN1-F1
#
_entry.id   AF-A0A376KWN1-F1
#
_cell.length_a   1.000
_cell.length_b   1.000
_cell.length_c   1.000
_cell.angle_alpha   90.00
_cell.angle_beta   90.00
_cell.angle_gamma   90.00
#
_symmetry.space_group_name_H-M   'P 1'
#
loop_
_entity.id
_entity.type
_entity.pdbx_description
1 polymer ?
#
loop_
_entity_poly.entity_id
_entity_poly.type
_entity_poly.pdbx_seq_one_letter_code
_entity_poly.pdbx_strand_id
1 'polypeptide(L)'
;MHSLQRKVLRTICPDQKGLIARITNICYKHELNIVQNNEFVDHRTGRFFMRTELEGIFNDSTLLADLDSALPEGSVRELNPAGRRRIVILVTKEAHCLGDLLMKANYGGLDVEIAAVIGNHDTLRSLVERF
;
A
#
# COMPACT_ATOMS: atom_id res chain seq x y z
N MET A 1 19.20 16.52 1.94
CA MET A 1 18.92 16.20 0.53
C MET A 1 17.61 15.45 0.49
N HIS A 2 16.57 16.02 -0.12
CA HIS A 2 15.33 15.28 -0.36
C HIS A 2 15.54 14.34 -1.54
N SER A 3 15.39 13.03 -1.33
CA SER A 3 15.52 12.01 -2.36
C SER A 3 14.19 11.85 -3.10
N LEU A 4 14.26 11.50 -4.40
CA LEU A 4 13.10 11.03 -5.15
C LEU A 4 12.55 9.75 -4.50
N GLN A 5 11.24 9.68 -4.28
CA GLN A 5 10.56 8.56 -3.63
C GLN A 5 9.36 8.12 -4.46
N ARG A 6 8.93 6.86 -4.30
CA ARG A 6 7.62 6.38 -4.74
C ARG A 6 6.77 6.01 -3.54
N LYS A 7 5.52 6.47 -3.53
CA LYS A 7 4.54 6.18 -2.47
C LYS A 7 3.18 5.86 -3.07
N VAL A 8 2.38 5.11 -2.34
CA VAL A 8 0.98 4.82 -2.67
C VAL A 8 0.10 5.60 -1.70
N LEU A 9 -0.69 6.52 -2.25
CA LEU A 9 -1.79 7.19 -1.56
C LEU A 9 -3.05 6.36 -1.73
N ARG A 10 -3.65 5.96 -0.60
CA ARG A 10 -4.98 5.35 -0.56
C ARG A 10 -5.94 6.31 0.11
N THR A 11 -7.10 6.52 -0.49
CA THR A 11 -8.15 7.39 0.03
C THR A 11 -9.46 6.64 0.04
N ILE A 12 -10.20 6.76 1.14
CA ILE A 12 -11.55 6.24 1.31
C ILE A 12 -12.41 7.38 1.86
N CYS A 13 -13.52 7.71 1.22
CA CYS A 13 -14.40 8.78 1.69
C CYS A 13 -15.85 8.59 1.22
N PRO A 14 -16.81 9.35 1.77
CA PRO A 14 -18.12 9.50 1.14
C PRO A 14 -17.99 9.98 -0.31
N ASP A 15 -18.76 9.41 -1.21
CA ASP A 15 -18.72 9.77 -2.63
C ASP A 15 -19.29 11.19 -2.86
N GLN A 16 -18.56 12.00 -3.63
CA GLN A 16 -18.91 13.37 -3.97
C GLN A 16 -18.34 13.75 -5.33
N LYS A 17 -19.00 14.70 -6.01
CA LYS A 17 -18.52 15.21 -7.29
C LYS A 17 -17.14 15.89 -7.14
N GLY A 18 -16.23 15.53 -8.03
CA GLY A 18 -14.92 16.18 -8.16
C GLY A 18 -13.81 15.66 -7.24
N LEU A 19 -14.01 14.56 -6.52
CA LEU A 19 -12.99 13.98 -5.63
C LEU A 19 -11.67 13.69 -6.36
N ILE A 20 -11.73 13.05 -7.53
CA ILE A 20 -10.53 12.76 -8.35
C ILE A 20 -9.79 14.05 -8.70
N ALA A 21 -10.51 15.06 -9.20
CA ALA A 21 -9.92 16.34 -9.57
C ALA A 21 -9.28 17.06 -8.38
N ARG A 22 -9.92 17.04 -7.20
CA ARG A 22 -9.36 17.62 -5.96
C ARG A 22 -8.08 16.93 -5.54
N ILE A 23 -8.09 15.60 -5.45
CA ILE A 23 -6.95 14.79 -4.99
C ILE A 23 -5.77 14.95 -5.95
N THR A 24 -6.01 14.81 -7.25
CA THR A 24 -4.95 14.92 -8.28
C THR A 24 -4.39 16.33 -8.37
N ASN A 25 -5.22 17.38 -8.23
CA ASN A 25 -4.74 18.76 -8.19
C ASN A 25 -3.87 19.05 -6.95
N ILE A 26 -4.18 18.46 -5.79
CA ILE A 26 -3.30 18.53 -4.61
C ILE A 26 -1.97 17.84 -4.91
N CYS A 27 -1.99 16.61 -5.45
CA CYS A 27 -0.76 15.92 -5.84
C CYS A 27 0.11 16.76 -6.79
N TYR A 28 -0.52 17.41 -7.79
CA TYR A 28 0.15 18.32 -8.72
C TYR A 28 0.77 19.55 -8.02
N LYS A 29 0.05 20.18 -7.06
CA LYS A 29 0.58 21.31 -6.28
C LYS A 29 1.79 20.95 -5.42
N HIS A 30 1.90 19.68 -5.02
CA HIS A 30 3.07 19.13 -4.32
C HIS A 30 4.17 18.63 -5.30
N GLU A 31 4.05 18.97 -6.59
CA GLU A 31 4.99 18.58 -7.64
C GLU A 31 5.20 17.06 -7.75
N LEU A 32 4.16 16.28 -7.44
CA LEU A 32 4.18 14.82 -7.51
C LEU A 32 3.65 14.35 -8.86
N ASN A 33 4.38 13.44 -9.48
CA ASN A 33 3.94 12.72 -10.67
C ASN A 33 3.02 11.56 -10.29
N ILE A 34 1.91 11.38 -11.02
CA ILE A 34 1.02 10.22 -10.86
C ILE A 34 1.45 9.14 -11.83
N VAL A 35 1.96 8.03 -11.29
CA VAL A 35 2.43 6.87 -12.07
C VAL A 35 1.27 5.95 -12.44
N GLN A 36 0.35 5.74 -11.50
CA GLN A 36 -0.84 4.94 -11.71
C GLN A 36 -1.97 5.46 -10.84
N ASN A 37 -3.19 5.44 -11.36
CA ASN A 37 -4.38 5.78 -10.60
C ASN A 37 -5.48 4.74 -10.83
N ASN A 38 -6.11 4.29 -9.75
CA ASN A 38 -7.31 3.47 -9.83
C ASN A 38 -8.35 4.01 -8.84
N GLU A 39 -9.61 3.98 -9.23
CA GLU A 39 -10.73 4.39 -8.42
C GLU A 39 -11.88 3.38 -8.47
N PHE A 40 -12.73 3.43 -7.46
CA PHE A 40 -13.93 2.65 -7.38
C PHE A 40 -14.98 3.38 -6.55
N VAL A 41 -16.23 3.34 -7.00
CA VAL A 41 -17.38 3.85 -6.25
C VAL A 41 -18.29 2.68 -5.93
N ASP A 42 -18.53 2.45 -4.65
CA ASP A 42 -19.59 1.56 -4.19
C ASP A 42 -20.88 2.38 -4.03
N HIS A 43 -21.74 2.35 -5.05
CA HIS A 43 -23.02 3.06 -5.04
C HIS A 43 -23.98 2.57 -3.95
N ARG A 44 -23.83 1.34 -3.45
CA ARG A 44 -24.69 0.81 -2.38
C ARG A 44 -24.35 1.41 -1.02
N THR A 45 -23.07 1.67 -0.77
CA THR A 45 -22.61 2.25 0.50
C THR A 45 -22.30 3.75 0.40
N GLY A 46 -22.36 4.33 -0.81
CA GLY A 46 -22.04 5.73 -1.06
C GLY A 46 -20.58 6.05 -0.78
N ARG A 47 -19.68 5.08 -1.00
CA ARG A 47 -18.24 5.23 -0.71
C ARG A 47 -17.42 5.28 -1.98
N PHE A 48 -16.46 6.20 -1.98
CA PHE A 48 -15.41 6.34 -2.96
C PHE A 48 -14.10 5.78 -2.42
N PHE A 49 -13.38 5.07 -3.28
CA PHE A 49 -12.07 4.51 -3.03
C PHE A 49 -11.12 4.96 -4.13
N MET A 50 -9.91 5.38 -3.77
CA MET A 50 -8.87 5.74 -4.73
C MET A 50 -7.53 5.23 -4.27
N ARG A 51 -6.75 4.71 -5.21
CA ARG A 51 -5.36 4.29 -5.02
C ARG A 51 -4.51 4.96 -6.09
N THR A 52 -3.63 5.84 -5.66
CA THR A 52 -2.75 6.62 -6.53
C THR A 52 -1.29 6.31 -6.19
N GLU A 53 -0.54 5.82 -7.17
CA GLU A 53 0.91 5.70 -7.08
C GLU A 53 1.54 7.02 -7.51
N LEU A 54 2.37 7.56 -6.62
CA LEU A 54 2.98 8.88 -6.73
C LEU A 54 4.50 8.76 -6.74
N GLU A 55 5.16 9.55 -7.56
CA GLU A 55 6.61 9.69 -7.62
C GLU A 55 7.01 11.16 -7.48
N GLY A 56 8.00 11.45 -6.64
CA GLY A 56 8.46 12.83 -6.43
C GLY A 56 9.23 13.01 -5.14
N ILE A 57 9.41 14.29 -4.76
CA ILE A 57 9.97 14.69 -3.47
C ILE A 57 8.80 15.02 -2.54
N PHE A 58 8.65 14.24 -1.46
CA PHE A 58 7.50 14.38 -0.59
C PHE A 58 7.77 15.26 0.63
N ASN A 59 6.81 16.12 0.94
CA ASN A 59 6.53 16.57 2.29
C ASN A 59 5.21 15.93 2.75
N ASP A 60 5.32 14.77 3.41
CA ASP A 60 4.16 13.97 3.82
C ASP A 60 3.20 14.77 4.70
N SER A 61 3.75 15.60 5.61
CA SER A 61 2.94 16.36 6.56
C SER A 61 2.01 17.36 5.88
N THR A 62 2.53 18.13 4.91
CA THR A 62 1.75 19.14 4.20
C THR A 62 0.80 18.51 3.18
N LEU A 63 1.25 17.48 2.47
CA LEU A 63 0.40 16.75 1.52
C LEU A 63 -0.83 16.18 2.23
N LEU A 64 -0.62 15.53 3.37
CA LEU A 64 -1.70 14.90 4.13
C LEU A 64 -2.63 15.95 4.75
N ALA A 65 -2.11 17.07 5.26
CA ALA A 65 -2.93 18.17 5.78
C ALA A 65 -3.83 18.82 4.70
N ASP A 66 -3.29 19.02 3.49
CA ASP A 66 -4.06 19.57 2.36
C ASP A 66 -5.16 18.58 1.91
N LEU A 67 -4.88 17.28 1.92
CA LEU A 67 -5.87 16.24 1.64
C LEU A 67 -6.97 16.22 2.71
N ASP A 68 -6.59 16.23 3.99
CA ASP A 68 -7.55 16.22 5.11
C ASP A 68 -8.47 17.47 5.06
N SER A 69 -7.96 18.60 4.54
CA SER A 69 -8.74 19.84 4.37
C SER A 69 -9.67 19.84 3.14
N ALA A 70 -9.35 19.07 2.10
CA ALA A 70 -10.08 19.06 0.83
C ALA A 70 -11.08 17.91 0.70
N LEU A 71 -10.87 16.84 1.46
CA LEU A 71 -11.69 15.65 1.47
C LEU A 71 -12.92 15.82 2.39
N PRO A 72 -14.03 15.10 2.10
CA PRO A 72 -15.22 15.14 2.95
C PRO A 72 -14.96 14.69 4.40
N GLU A 73 -15.83 15.06 5.33
CA GLU A 73 -15.82 14.51 6.68
C GLU A 73 -15.99 12.97 6.65
N GLY A 74 -15.29 12.26 7.54
CA GLY A 74 -15.27 10.80 7.56
C GLY A 74 -14.33 10.17 6.53
N SER A 75 -13.48 10.96 5.91
CA SER A 75 -12.42 10.47 5.02
C SER A 75 -11.28 9.81 5.80
N VAL A 76 -10.71 8.77 5.22
CA VAL A 76 -9.49 8.10 5.68
C VAL A 76 -8.49 8.11 4.54
N ARG A 77 -7.25 8.49 4.86
CA ARG A 77 -6.13 8.43 3.92
C ARG A 77 -4.95 7.67 4.50
N GLU A 78 -4.17 7.06 3.63
CA GLU A 78 -2.90 6.42 3.98
C GLU A 78 -1.89 6.71 2.88
N LEU A 79 -0.73 7.24 3.27
CA LEU A 79 0.41 7.39 2.37
C LEU A 79 1.50 6.44 2.82
N ASN A 80 1.81 5.46 1.99
CA ASN A 80 2.80 4.44 2.32
C ASN A 80 3.91 4.39 1.27
N PRO A 81 5.16 4.06 1.63
CA PRO A 81 6.20 3.72 0.66
C PRO A 81 5.72 2.66 -0.33
N ALA A 82 6.01 2.88 -1.61
CA ALA A 82 5.82 1.88 -2.65
C ALA A 82 6.99 0.88 -2.63
N GLY A 83 6.74 -0.32 -3.15
CA GLY A 83 7.74 -1.38 -3.28
C GLY A 83 7.73 -2.40 -2.14
N ARG A 84 8.86 -3.11 -2.06
CA ARG A 84 9.02 -4.35 -1.28
C ARG A 84 8.65 -4.18 0.19
N ARG A 85 7.71 -5.01 0.65
CA ARG A 85 7.27 -5.01 2.06
C ARG A 85 8.02 -6.06 2.85
N ARG A 86 8.48 -5.67 4.04
CA ARG A 86 9.09 -6.58 5.01
C ARG A 86 8.02 -7.23 5.87
N ILE A 87 7.90 -8.55 5.82
CA ILE A 87 6.81 -9.32 6.45
C ILE A 87 7.34 -10.43 7.35
N VAL A 88 6.49 -10.87 8.29
CA VAL A 88 6.70 -12.09 9.10
C VAL A 88 5.56 -13.05 8.80
N ILE A 89 5.87 -14.33 8.65
CA ILE A 89 4.87 -15.38 8.39
C ILE A 89 4.70 -16.22 9.65
N LEU A 90 3.45 -16.39 10.08
CA LEU A 90 3.09 -17.25 11.21
C LEU A 90 2.57 -18.58 10.69
N VAL A 91 3.08 -19.68 11.25
CA VAL A 91 2.74 -21.04 10.78
C VAL A 91 2.47 -21.99 11.94
N THR A 92 1.76 -23.07 11.64
CA THR A 92 1.60 -24.21 12.53
C THR A 92 2.34 -25.43 11.96
N LYS A 93 1.63 -26.45 11.47
CA LYS A 93 2.22 -27.69 10.92
C LYS A 93 2.01 -27.86 9.42
N GLU A 94 1.06 -27.13 8.84
CA GLU A 94 0.68 -27.26 7.43
C GLU A 94 1.65 -26.52 6.51
N ALA A 95 2.26 -27.25 5.57
CA ALA A 95 3.32 -26.73 4.71
C ALA A 95 2.81 -25.98 3.48
N HIS A 96 1.59 -26.26 3.00
CA HIS A 96 1.16 -25.86 1.66
C HIS A 96 1.13 -24.33 1.45
N CYS A 97 0.54 -23.57 2.37
CA CYS A 97 0.53 -22.10 2.29
C CYS A 97 1.94 -21.50 2.42
N LEU A 98 2.75 -22.03 3.34
CA LEU A 98 4.11 -21.54 3.56
C LEU A 98 4.98 -21.79 2.31
N GLY A 99 4.92 -22.99 1.74
CA GLY A 99 5.67 -23.35 0.54
C GLY A 99 5.35 -22.46 -0.64
N ASP A 100 4.06 -22.16 -0.88
CA ASP A 100 3.65 -21.25 -1.96
C ASP A 100 4.19 -19.82 -1.76
N LEU A 101 4.12 -19.29 -0.54
CA LEU A 101 4.66 -17.96 -0.21
C LEU A 101 6.19 -17.89 -0.37
N LEU A 102 6.91 -18.90 0.15
CA LEU A 102 8.37 -18.98 0.04
C LEU A 102 8.81 -19.08 -1.42
N MET A 103 8.16 -19.95 -2.21
CA MET A 103 8.42 -20.06 -3.64
C MET A 103 8.18 -18.73 -4.34
N LYS A 104 7.00 -18.12 -4.19
CA LYS A 104 6.66 -16.84 -4.81
C LYS A 104 7.64 -15.73 -4.46
N ALA A 105 8.07 -15.64 -3.20
CA ALA A 105 9.06 -14.66 -2.80
C ALA A 105 10.43 -14.92 -3.45
N ASN A 106 10.86 -16.20 -3.53
CA ASN A 106 12.17 -16.58 -4.06
C ASN A 106 12.30 -16.35 -5.58
N TYR A 107 11.26 -16.63 -6.37
CA TYR A 107 11.30 -16.38 -7.82
C TYR A 107 10.78 -14.99 -8.23
N GLY A 108 10.42 -14.12 -7.27
CA GLY A 108 9.95 -12.76 -7.53
C GLY A 108 8.48 -12.64 -7.95
N GLY A 109 7.68 -13.71 -7.80
CA GLY A 109 6.22 -13.66 -7.98
C GLY A 109 5.48 -12.93 -6.86
N LEU A 110 6.15 -12.65 -5.75
CA LEU A 110 5.66 -11.84 -4.65
C LEU A 110 6.78 -10.88 -4.17
N ASP A 111 6.60 -9.58 -4.40
CA ASP A 111 7.59 -8.54 -4.05
C ASP A 111 7.59 -8.23 -2.54
N VAL A 112 8.12 -9.17 -1.76
CA VAL A 112 8.22 -9.08 -0.30
C VAL A 112 9.59 -9.52 0.20
N GLU A 113 10.00 -8.99 1.34
CA GLU A 113 11.13 -9.48 2.12
C GLU A 113 10.57 -10.28 3.30
N ILE A 114 10.77 -11.60 3.31
CA ILE A 114 10.36 -12.45 4.43
C ILE A 114 11.42 -12.33 5.52
N ALA A 115 11.12 -11.58 6.57
CA ALA A 115 12.05 -11.30 7.66
C ALA A 115 12.18 -12.47 8.64
N ALA A 116 11.09 -13.22 8.84
CA ALA A 116 11.05 -14.38 9.70
C ALA A 116 9.85 -15.28 9.38
N VAL A 117 10.00 -16.56 9.69
CA VAL A 117 8.89 -17.50 9.83
C VAL A 117 8.84 -17.93 11.28
N ILE A 118 7.70 -17.69 11.95
CA ILE A 118 7.51 -18.03 13.35
C ILE A 118 6.48 -19.15 13.44
N GLY A 119 6.94 -20.32 13.90
CA GLY A 119 6.11 -21.49 14.13
C GLY A 119 5.92 -21.75 15.62
N ASN A 120 4.76 -22.28 16.00
CA ASN A 120 4.57 -22.88 17.32
C ASN A 120 5.08 -24.34 17.38
N HIS A 121 5.62 -24.86 16.27
CA HIS A 121 6.25 -26.17 16.14
C HIS A 121 7.47 -26.08 15.20
N ASP A 122 8.47 -26.94 15.39
CA ASP A 122 9.65 -27.03 14.52
C ASP A 122 9.41 -27.79 13.20
N THR A 123 8.19 -28.30 12.97
CA THR A 123 7.84 -29.18 11.83
C THR A 123 8.26 -28.61 10.48
N LEU A 124 8.15 -27.29 10.29
CA LEU A 124 8.42 -26.62 9.02
C LEU A 124 9.83 -26.00 8.93
N ARG A 125 10.68 -26.15 9.95
CA ARG A 125 12.04 -25.58 9.99
C ARG A 125 12.84 -25.96 8.75
N SER A 126 12.88 -27.26 8.44
CA SER A 126 13.64 -27.78 7.30
C SER A 126 13.14 -27.32 5.93
N LEU A 127 11.87 -26.88 5.84
CA LEU A 127 11.33 -26.27 4.64
C LEU A 127 11.80 -24.81 4.53
N VAL A 128 11.73 -24.05 5.62
CA VAL A 128 12.11 -22.63 5.67
C VAL A 128 13.60 -22.45 5.39
N GLU A 129 14.47 -23.25 6.00
CA GLU A 129 15.93 -23.13 5.87
C GLU A 129 16.48 -23.43 4.45
N ARG A 130 15.62 -23.86 3.51
CA ARG A 130 15.96 -24.08 2.11
C ARG A 130 15.77 -22.84 1.23
N PHE A 131 15.18 -21.77 1.77
CA PHE A 131 14.92 -20.50 1.10
C PHE A 131 15.70 -19.37 1.80
#